data_AF-A0A368S1E9-F1
#
_entry.id   AF-A0A368S1E9-F1
#
_cell.length_a   1.000
_cell.length_b   1.000
_cell.length_c   1.000
_cell.angle_alpha   90.00
_cell.angle_beta   90.00
_cell.angle_gamma   90.00
#
_symmetry.space_group_name_H-M   'P 1'
#
loop_
_entity.id
_entity.type
_entity.pdbx_description
1 polymer ?
#
loop_
_entity_poly.entity_id
_entity_poly.type
_entity_poly.pdbx_seq_one_letter_code
_entity_poly.pdbx_strand_id
1 'polypeptide(L)'
;MAGSCRRRHRRGRAHSSQLGAELSPLADVTLRTREVTIVESASKNAGHTSGSTSLTSSGPYVCADLLDSLLHEIIVLINSFHDFLAFTGTCRSWRTAVSSFPSVYTFSFPPLHLKPDGPYVRPHSRGFQPLLLSNCKWQLSDPCKKNLSCCCSVPQNTPDTMHYLGCSYGYLIFTYEEDCLLVDAYTGAKVKTPNLPCDNELGFTSGIGILTAPLSSPNSCLLLFSRASMFEWQVGTNSWSVHPFDLDRERIHQIVSFKGHILVIDALMRLHSVQLTPQFRMQEIAIMWRSLQVFPVNPWLVACGDMLLMVELSYRSVSSFGLDDASRIFEVFRLDFSVEPAKWVKMEKLENQALFVSYDKRNPAFSCMNPERWGGKSNCIYVARLFDDQDEAWTAVELGELVRNCGTCHNMMYSFTFPPDYSQIGSLWLFPSLVYGASQ
;
A
#
# COMPACT_ATOMS: atom_id res chain seq x y z
N MET A 1 57.94 34.69 29.74
CA MET A 1 58.36 33.38 30.28
C MET A 1 58.49 32.42 29.12
N ALA A 2 59.65 31.78 29.02
CA ALA A 2 60.08 30.90 27.96
C ALA A 2 59.45 29.49 28.07
N GLY A 3 59.40 28.76 26.96
CA GLY A 3 59.04 27.33 26.96
C GLY A 3 58.84 26.74 25.56
N SER A 4 59.92 26.64 24.80
CA SER A 4 60.01 25.99 23.48
C SER A 4 60.18 24.46 23.58
N CYS A 5 60.01 23.80 22.41
CA CYS A 5 60.47 22.46 21.98
C CYS A 5 59.42 21.33 22.10
N ARG A 6 59.21 20.44 21.11
CA ARG A 6 60.15 19.89 20.12
C ARG A 6 59.43 19.25 18.93
N ARG A 7 60.00 19.45 17.73
CA ARG A 7 59.74 18.70 16.49
C ARG A 7 60.15 17.22 16.63
N ARG A 8 59.48 16.33 15.89
CA ARG A 8 60.12 15.17 15.25
C ARG A 8 59.53 14.93 13.86
N HIS A 9 60.35 15.20 12.85
CA HIS A 9 60.24 14.65 11.50
C HIS A 9 60.61 13.16 11.51
N ARG A 10 59.97 12.38 10.63
CA ARG A 10 60.67 11.35 9.85
C ARG A 10 60.18 11.37 8.39
N ARG A 11 61.10 11.76 7.50
CA ARG A 11 61.20 11.34 6.09
C ARG A 11 61.17 9.81 6.04
N GLY A 12 60.66 9.08 5.05
CA GLY A 12 60.47 9.35 3.63
C GLY A 12 61.03 8.13 2.86
N ARG A 13 60.35 7.65 1.82
CA ARG A 13 60.96 7.02 0.63
C ARG A 13 59.89 6.76 -0.44
N ALA A 14 60.06 7.44 -1.56
CA ALA A 14 59.50 7.05 -2.84
C ALA A 14 60.45 6.05 -3.52
N HIS A 15 59.93 5.18 -4.38
CA HIS A 15 60.63 4.71 -5.57
C HIS A 15 59.63 4.47 -6.71
N SER A 16 60.12 4.77 -7.91
CA SER A 16 59.47 4.94 -9.20
C SER A 16 59.25 3.59 -9.94
N SER A 17 58.18 3.44 -10.70
CA SER A 17 58.09 3.55 -12.18
C SER A 17 58.65 2.37 -13.01
N GLN A 18 57.80 1.90 -13.94
CA GLN A 18 58.05 1.62 -15.37
C GLN A 18 57.78 0.20 -15.93
N LEU A 19 56.97 0.24 -17.00
CA LEU A 19 56.97 -0.50 -18.27
C LEU A 19 56.63 -2.00 -18.35
N GLY A 20 55.56 -2.27 -19.10
CA GLY A 20 55.69 -2.88 -20.43
C GLY A 20 55.23 -4.33 -20.58
N ALA A 21 54.16 -4.55 -21.38
CA ALA A 21 54.14 -5.44 -22.54
C ALA A 21 52.71 -5.62 -23.09
N GLU A 22 52.62 -5.59 -24.40
CA GLU A 22 51.44 -5.67 -25.28
C GLU A 22 51.42 -7.06 -25.98
N LEU A 23 50.29 -7.40 -26.62
CA LEU A 23 50.03 -8.52 -27.58
C LEU A 23 49.81 -9.91 -26.94
N SER A 24 48.84 -10.78 -27.29
CA SER A 24 47.94 -10.92 -28.45
C SER A 24 46.90 -12.07 -28.21
N PRO A 25 45.98 -12.42 -29.15
CA PRO A 25 44.61 -12.90 -28.88
C PRO A 25 44.33 -14.41 -29.15
N LEU A 26 43.03 -14.77 -29.03
CA LEU A 26 42.26 -15.83 -29.71
C LEU A 26 41.84 -17.05 -28.86
N ALA A 27 40.52 -17.19 -28.62
CA ALA A 27 39.86 -18.50 -28.56
C ALA A 27 38.34 -18.32 -28.79
N ASP A 28 37.94 -18.64 -30.01
CA ASP A 28 36.58 -18.82 -30.48
C ASP A 28 36.02 -20.14 -29.92
N VAL A 29 34.89 -20.12 -29.21
CA VAL A 29 34.15 -21.33 -28.83
C VAL A 29 32.66 -21.10 -28.98
N THR A 30 32.16 -21.59 -30.11
CA THR A 30 30.78 -21.94 -30.46
C THR A 30 29.89 -22.39 -29.29
N LEU A 31 28.80 -21.64 -29.05
CA LEU A 31 27.65 -22.05 -28.25
C LEU A 31 26.66 -22.85 -29.12
N ARG A 32 26.51 -24.14 -28.81
CA ARG A 32 25.49 -25.03 -29.40
C ARG A 32 24.12 -24.75 -28.76
N THR A 33 23.17 -24.33 -29.59
CA THR A 33 21.73 -24.28 -29.33
C THR A 33 21.17 -25.71 -29.27
N ARG A 34 20.39 -26.05 -28.23
CA ARG A 34 19.59 -27.29 -28.16
C ARG A 34 18.12 -26.91 -28.30
N GLU A 35 17.56 -27.15 -29.49
CA GLU A 35 16.12 -27.28 -29.72
C GLU A 35 15.67 -28.69 -29.28
N VAL A 36 14.50 -28.80 -28.64
CA VAL A 36 13.82 -30.05 -28.35
C VAL A 36 12.46 -30.02 -29.04
N THR A 37 12.31 -30.86 -30.06
CA THR A 37 11.09 -31.09 -30.84
C THR A 37 10.11 -31.95 -30.05
N ILE A 38 8.86 -31.51 -29.95
CA ILE A 38 7.72 -32.29 -29.41
C ILE A 38 7.09 -33.05 -30.58
N VAL A 39 6.96 -34.37 -30.43
CA VAL A 39 6.28 -35.25 -31.39
C VAL A 39 4.80 -35.35 -31.00
N GLU A 40 3.91 -34.88 -31.87
CA GLU A 40 2.49 -35.21 -31.86
C GLU A 40 2.27 -36.61 -32.45
N SER A 41 1.42 -37.42 -31.81
CA SER A 41 0.89 -38.65 -32.40
C SER A 41 -0.63 -38.58 -32.45
N ALA A 42 -1.16 -38.55 -33.68
CA ALA A 42 -2.55 -38.77 -33.99
C ALA A 42 -2.79 -40.26 -34.25
N SER A 43 -3.92 -40.81 -33.78
CA SER A 43 -4.50 -41.98 -34.45
C SER A 43 -6.04 -41.90 -34.43
N LYS A 44 -6.60 -41.95 -35.64
CA LYS A 44 -8.01 -42.24 -35.93
C LYS A 44 -8.17 -43.76 -36.00
N ASN A 45 -9.33 -44.27 -35.57
CA ASN A 45 -10.04 -45.34 -36.29
C ASN A 45 -11.52 -45.37 -35.89
N ALA A 46 -12.37 -45.63 -36.89
CA ALA A 46 -13.83 -45.66 -36.83
C ALA A 46 -14.36 -47.10 -36.70
N GLY A 47 -15.59 -47.26 -36.18
CA GLY A 47 -16.35 -48.52 -36.25
C GLY A 47 -17.61 -48.50 -35.37
N HIS A 48 -18.79 -48.68 -35.98
CA HIS A 48 -20.11 -48.62 -35.35
C HIS A 48 -20.61 -49.95 -34.73
N THR A 49 -21.67 -49.81 -33.91
CA THR A 49 -22.75 -50.75 -33.51
C THR A 49 -22.67 -51.58 -32.20
N SER A 50 -23.51 -51.12 -31.27
CA SER A 50 -24.47 -51.84 -30.42
C SER A 50 -24.00 -52.72 -29.25
N GLY A 51 -24.44 -52.30 -28.05
CA GLY A 51 -24.89 -53.20 -27.00
C GLY A 51 -24.07 -53.15 -25.71
N SER A 52 -24.60 -52.44 -24.72
CA SER A 52 -24.71 -52.85 -23.32
C SER A 52 -24.33 -51.72 -22.37
N THR A 53 -25.31 -51.34 -21.56
CA THR A 53 -25.22 -50.58 -20.32
C THR A 53 -24.06 -51.10 -19.47
N SER A 54 -22.96 -50.38 -19.48
CA SER A 54 -21.93 -50.47 -18.45
C SER A 54 -21.73 -49.07 -17.90
N LEU A 55 -21.78 -49.00 -16.56
CA LEU A 55 -21.81 -47.78 -15.78
C LEU A 55 -20.81 -46.76 -16.31
N THR A 56 -21.27 -45.54 -16.54
CA THR A 56 -20.42 -44.37 -16.71
C THR A 56 -19.41 -44.38 -15.58
N SER A 57 -18.16 -44.68 -15.95
CA SER A 57 -16.98 -44.55 -15.14
C SER A 57 -17.06 -43.20 -14.44
N SER A 58 -17.21 -43.25 -13.12
CA SER A 58 -16.99 -42.12 -12.24
C SER A 58 -15.52 -41.75 -12.35
N GLY A 59 -15.19 -40.92 -13.34
CA GLY A 59 -14.00 -40.09 -13.24
C GLY A 59 -14.09 -39.28 -11.95
N PRO A 60 -12.95 -38.93 -11.33
CA PRO A 60 -12.98 -38.01 -10.19
C PRO A 60 -13.80 -36.79 -10.60
N TYR A 61 -14.85 -36.47 -9.85
CA TYR A 61 -15.60 -35.24 -10.05
C TYR A 61 -14.59 -34.09 -9.94
N VAL A 62 -14.12 -33.58 -11.08
CA VAL A 62 -13.17 -32.48 -11.08
C VAL A 62 -14.00 -31.24 -10.84
N CYS A 63 -13.88 -30.63 -9.67
CA CYS A 63 -14.50 -29.34 -9.33
C CYS A 63 -14.18 -28.19 -10.32
N ALA A 64 -13.43 -28.45 -11.39
CA ALA A 64 -13.17 -27.50 -12.47
C ALA A 64 -14.43 -27.11 -13.26
N ASP A 65 -15.48 -27.95 -13.27
CA ASP A 65 -16.70 -27.77 -14.09
C ASP A 65 -17.86 -27.05 -13.36
N LEU A 66 -17.58 -26.37 -12.23
CA LEU A 66 -18.59 -25.55 -11.55
C LEU A 66 -18.97 -24.33 -12.40
N LEU A 67 -20.27 -24.00 -12.42
CA LEU A 67 -20.77 -22.79 -13.06
C LEU A 67 -20.23 -21.53 -12.37
N ASP A 68 -19.93 -20.50 -13.15
CA ASP A 68 -19.41 -19.21 -12.64
C ASP A 68 -20.30 -18.61 -11.54
N SER A 69 -21.63 -18.75 -11.66
CA SER A 69 -22.58 -18.27 -10.64
C SER A 69 -22.38 -18.95 -9.27
N LEU A 70 -22.09 -20.25 -9.26
CA LEU A 70 -21.79 -20.98 -8.02
C LEU A 70 -20.42 -20.59 -7.46
N LEU A 71 -19.43 -20.37 -8.34
CA LEU A 71 -18.12 -19.89 -7.92
C LEU A 71 -18.23 -18.50 -7.28
N HIS A 72 -19.06 -17.62 -7.83
CA HIS A 72 -19.36 -16.30 -7.26
C HIS A 72 -20.05 -16.41 -5.89
N GLU A 73 -20.99 -17.33 -5.71
CA GLU A 73 -21.59 -17.61 -4.39
C GLU A 73 -20.55 -18.09 -3.38
N ILE A 74 -19.62 -18.98 -3.79
CA ILE A 74 -18.53 -19.42 -2.91
C ILE A 74 -17.61 -18.25 -2.57
N ILE A 75 -17.25 -17.41 -3.54
CA ILE A 75 -16.39 -16.23 -3.31
C ILE A 75 -16.98 -15.30 -2.25
N VAL A 76 -18.30 -15.07 -2.25
CA VAL A 76 -18.99 -14.25 -1.24
C VAL A 76 -18.88 -14.84 0.18
N LEU A 77 -18.70 -16.15 0.31
CA LEU A 77 -18.57 -16.84 1.59
C LEU A 77 -17.12 -16.85 2.12
N ILE A 78 -16.14 -16.47 1.31
CA ILE A 78 -14.74 -16.42 1.71
C ILE A 78 -14.56 -15.28 2.73
N ASN A 79 -14.17 -15.64 3.94
CA ASN A 79 -14.01 -14.73 5.07
C ASN A 79 -12.55 -14.57 5.54
N SER A 80 -11.60 -15.29 4.93
CA SER A 80 -10.17 -15.13 5.20
C SER A 80 -9.36 -15.06 3.91
N PHE A 81 -8.23 -14.37 3.96
CA PHE A 81 -7.32 -14.29 2.83
C PHE A 81 -6.68 -15.66 2.52
N HIS A 82 -6.46 -16.50 3.53
CA HIS A 82 -5.95 -17.86 3.31
C HIS A 82 -6.94 -18.75 2.55
N ASP A 83 -8.24 -18.62 2.82
CA ASP A 83 -9.26 -19.36 2.07
C ASP A 83 -9.39 -18.82 0.64
N PHE A 84 -9.24 -17.50 0.45
CA PHE A 84 -9.11 -16.88 -0.87
C PHE A 84 -7.92 -17.44 -1.66
N LEU A 85 -6.76 -17.60 -1.01
CA LEU A 85 -5.58 -18.21 -1.63
C LEU A 85 -5.81 -19.68 -2.00
N ALA A 86 -6.44 -20.46 -1.12
CA ALA A 86 -6.78 -21.85 -1.43
C ALA A 86 -7.77 -21.94 -2.62
N PHE A 87 -8.76 -21.06 -2.65
CA PHE A 87 -9.74 -20.97 -3.73
C PHE A 87 -9.05 -20.67 -5.07
N THR A 88 -8.25 -19.60 -5.13
CA THR A 88 -7.48 -19.24 -6.34
C THR A 88 -6.39 -20.27 -6.68
N GLY A 89 -5.90 -21.02 -5.71
CA GLY A 89 -4.96 -22.11 -5.92
C GLY A 89 -5.56 -23.33 -6.63
N THR A 90 -6.88 -23.51 -6.60
CA THR A 90 -7.56 -24.76 -7.00
C THR A 90 -7.37 -25.10 -8.48
N CYS A 91 -7.82 -24.24 -9.40
CA CYS A 91 -7.62 -24.44 -10.84
C CYS A 91 -7.75 -23.11 -11.62
N ARG A 92 -7.50 -23.15 -12.94
CA ARG A 92 -7.59 -21.95 -13.81
C ARG A 92 -9.01 -21.38 -13.89
N SER A 93 -10.04 -22.24 -13.94
CA SER A 93 -11.44 -21.81 -13.98
C SER A 93 -11.80 -20.96 -12.76
N TRP A 94 -11.45 -21.43 -11.56
CA TRP A 94 -11.72 -20.73 -10.30
C TRP A 94 -10.97 -19.39 -10.18
N ARG A 95 -9.70 -19.33 -10.63
CA ARG A 95 -8.96 -18.05 -10.73
C ARG A 95 -9.64 -17.07 -11.67
N THR A 96 -10.17 -17.57 -12.78
CA THR A 96 -10.85 -16.73 -13.78
C THR A 96 -12.14 -16.17 -13.20
N ALA A 97 -12.89 -16.98 -12.43
CA ALA A 97 -14.10 -16.53 -11.73
C ALA A 97 -13.82 -15.42 -10.70
N VAL A 98 -12.66 -15.43 -10.04
CA VAL A 98 -12.23 -14.32 -9.17
C VAL A 98 -11.92 -13.06 -9.98
N SER A 99 -11.21 -13.18 -11.10
CA SER A 99 -10.91 -12.02 -11.96
C SER A 99 -12.17 -11.39 -12.57
N SER A 100 -13.23 -12.17 -12.79
CA SER A 100 -14.53 -11.68 -13.25
C SER A 100 -15.46 -11.23 -12.12
N PHE A 101 -15.08 -11.46 -10.86
CA PHE A 101 -15.85 -11.03 -9.71
C PHE A 101 -15.70 -9.50 -9.53
N PRO A 102 -16.77 -8.78 -9.15
CA PRO A 102 -16.70 -7.35 -8.89
C PRO A 102 -15.61 -6.99 -7.86
N SER A 103 -15.19 -5.72 -7.90
CA SER A 103 -14.00 -5.17 -7.23
C SER A 103 -13.71 -5.65 -5.80
N VAL A 104 -12.47 -5.43 -5.35
CA VAL A 104 -11.95 -5.79 -4.00
C VAL A 104 -12.83 -5.33 -2.84
N TYR A 105 -13.62 -4.28 -3.06
CA TYR A 105 -14.59 -3.74 -2.10
C TYR A 105 -15.81 -4.64 -1.85
N THR A 106 -15.93 -5.77 -2.56
CA THR A 106 -16.99 -6.76 -2.38
C THR A 106 -16.54 -8.01 -1.61
N PHE A 107 -15.24 -8.14 -1.31
CA PHE A 107 -14.78 -9.25 -0.48
C PHE A 107 -15.28 -9.10 0.96
N SER A 108 -15.75 -10.22 1.52
CA SER A 108 -16.25 -10.29 2.90
C SER A 108 -15.13 -10.52 3.93
N PHE A 109 -13.86 -10.42 3.54
CA PHE A 109 -12.70 -10.60 4.42
C PHE A 109 -11.93 -9.29 4.62
N PRO A 110 -11.27 -9.11 5.77
CA PRO A 110 -10.60 -7.85 6.11
C PRO A 110 -9.24 -7.71 5.40
N PRO A 111 -8.69 -6.50 5.27
CA PRO A 111 -7.30 -6.33 4.85
C PRO A 111 -6.34 -7.02 5.84
N LEU A 112 -5.18 -7.41 5.34
CA LEU A 112 -4.10 -7.95 6.17
C LEU A 112 -3.43 -6.82 6.96
N HIS A 113 -3.03 -7.14 8.18
CA HIS A 113 -2.18 -6.27 8.98
C HIS A 113 -0.70 -6.55 8.64
N LEU A 114 0.02 -5.55 8.18
CA LEU A 114 1.46 -5.59 8.02
C LEU A 114 2.12 -5.01 9.28
N LYS A 115 2.84 -5.87 10.01
CA LYS A 115 3.68 -5.50 11.15
C LYS A 115 5.16 -5.55 10.72
N PRO A 116 5.88 -4.42 10.67
CA PRO A 116 7.33 -4.42 10.48
C PRO A 116 8.03 -5.24 11.57
N ASP A 117 9.10 -5.94 11.20
CA ASP A 117 9.98 -6.65 12.14
C ASP A 117 10.89 -5.66 12.86
N GLY A 118 11.18 -5.94 14.13
CA GLY A 118 12.00 -5.08 14.99
C GLY A 118 11.20 -4.12 15.89
N PRO A 119 11.90 -3.37 16.77
CA PRO A 119 11.26 -2.49 17.73
C PRO A 119 10.59 -1.32 17.00
N TYR A 120 9.41 -0.94 17.48
CA TYR A 120 8.76 0.29 17.03
C TYR A 120 9.68 1.49 17.29
N VAL A 121 10.04 2.19 16.23
CA VAL A 121 10.79 3.43 16.33
C VAL A 121 9.78 4.56 16.29
N ARG A 122 9.65 5.29 17.42
CA ARG A 122 8.78 6.47 17.46
C ARG A 122 9.22 7.46 16.37
N PRO A 123 8.27 8.00 15.59
CA PRO A 123 8.56 9.10 14.68
C PRO A 123 9.33 10.20 15.43
N HIS A 124 10.40 10.72 14.82
CA HIS A 124 11.33 11.74 15.36
C HIS A 124 12.43 11.28 16.34
N SER A 125 12.54 9.98 16.66
CA SER A 125 13.64 9.51 17.51
C SER A 125 15.00 9.40 16.78
N ARG A 126 14.97 9.31 15.44
CA ARG A 126 16.12 9.43 14.54
C ARG A 126 15.73 10.47 13.49
N GLY A 127 16.61 11.38 13.09
CA GLY A 127 16.31 12.28 11.97
C GLY A 127 16.02 11.49 10.69
N PHE A 128 15.56 12.14 9.61
CA PHE A 128 15.29 11.51 8.32
C PHE A 128 16.46 10.63 7.85
N GLN A 129 16.32 9.31 7.97
CA GLN A 129 17.33 8.35 7.55
C GLN A 129 16.71 7.37 6.57
N PRO A 130 17.21 7.25 5.34
CA PRO A 130 16.62 6.30 4.39
C PRO A 130 16.68 4.87 4.93
N LEU A 131 15.65 4.07 4.66
CA LEU A 131 15.52 2.68 5.09
C LEU A 131 16.54 1.80 4.42
N LEU A 132 17.24 0.98 5.21
CA LEU A 132 18.00 -0.12 4.65
C LEU A 132 17.05 -1.24 4.20
N LEU A 133 16.79 -1.37 2.90
CA LEU A 133 15.84 -2.35 2.34
C LEU A 133 16.22 -3.78 2.70
N SER A 134 17.51 -4.10 2.75
CA SER A 134 18.00 -5.44 3.13
C SER A 134 17.63 -5.85 4.57
N ASN A 135 17.29 -4.88 5.42
CA ASN A 135 16.81 -5.11 6.79
C ASN A 135 15.28 -5.03 6.91
N CYS A 136 14.57 -4.67 5.83
CA CYS A 136 13.12 -4.56 5.84
C CYS A 136 12.51 -5.96 5.80
N LYS A 137 12.03 -6.40 6.96
CA LYS A 137 11.20 -7.59 7.12
C LYS A 137 9.88 -7.19 7.75
N TRP A 138 8.83 -7.95 7.46
CA TRP A 138 7.53 -7.73 8.05
C TRP A 138 6.76 -9.04 8.14
N GLN A 139 5.75 -9.03 8.99
CA GLN A 139 4.78 -10.09 9.16
C GLN A 139 3.43 -9.60 8.65
N LEU A 140 2.79 -10.41 7.81
CA LEU A 140 1.40 -10.23 7.40
C LEU A 140 0.52 -11.14 8.24
N SER A 141 -0.44 -10.56 8.94
CA SER A 141 -1.39 -11.28 9.79
C SER A 141 -2.82 -11.06 9.29
N ASP A 142 -3.58 -12.15 9.20
CA ASP A 142 -5.00 -12.12 8.85
C ASP A 142 -5.86 -11.94 10.12
N PRO A 143 -6.67 -10.88 10.23
CA PRO A 143 -7.58 -10.70 11.37
C PRO A 143 -8.54 -11.88 11.60
N CYS A 144 -8.95 -12.59 10.54
CA CYS A 144 -9.82 -13.77 10.62
C CYS A 144 -9.08 -14.98 11.18
N LYS A 145 -7.77 -15.10 10.90
CA LYS A 145 -6.94 -16.26 11.27
C LYS A 145 -5.65 -15.80 11.93
N LYS A 146 -5.75 -15.24 13.14
CA LYS A 146 -4.64 -14.66 13.91
C LYS A 146 -3.44 -15.60 14.12
N ASN A 147 -3.64 -16.92 14.07
CA ASN A 147 -2.59 -17.92 14.22
C ASN A 147 -1.78 -18.15 12.92
N LEU A 148 -2.29 -17.70 11.78
CA LEU A 148 -1.63 -17.77 10.50
C LEU A 148 -1.04 -16.39 10.20
N SER A 149 0.27 -16.39 10.02
CA SER A 149 0.99 -15.21 9.59
C SER A 149 2.04 -15.61 8.56
N CYS A 150 2.31 -14.72 7.62
CA CYS A 150 3.35 -14.89 6.63
C CYS A 150 4.47 -13.88 6.91
N CYS A 151 5.69 -14.37 7.13
CA CYS A 151 6.85 -13.50 7.21
C CYS A 151 7.39 -13.26 5.80
N CYS A 152 7.58 -11.99 5.47
CA CYS A 152 8.11 -11.54 4.20
C CYS A 152 9.31 -10.63 4.46
N SER A 153 10.17 -10.53 3.47
CA SER A 153 11.33 -9.64 3.51
C SER A 153 11.62 -9.14 2.12
N VAL A 154 12.17 -7.94 2.02
CA VAL A 154 12.72 -7.48 0.74
C VAL A 154 13.95 -8.35 0.43
N PRO A 155 14.01 -9.03 -0.73
CA PRO A 155 15.17 -9.82 -1.12
C PRO A 155 16.44 -8.96 -1.10
N GLN A 156 17.56 -9.51 -0.63
CA GLN A 156 18.85 -8.80 -0.62
C GLN A 156 19.28 -8.54 -2.06
N ASN A 157 19.38 -7.27 -2.44
CA ASN A 157 20.11 -6.68 -3.57
C ASN A 157 19.76 -5.19 -3.66
N THR A 158 20.76 -4.36 -3.98
CA THR A 158 20.75 -2.88 -4.04
C THR A 158 19.55 -2.27 -4.78
N PRO A 159 19.15 -1.01 -4.49
CA PRO A 159 19.73 -0.03 -3.57
C PRO A 159 19.59 -0.41 -2.09
N ASP A 160 20.62 -0.05 -1.32
CA ASP A 160 20.65 -0.32 0.11
C ASP A 160 19.65 0.58 0.83
N THR A 161 19.61 1.87 0.50
CA THR A 161 18.80 2.86 1.23
C THR A 161 17.65 3.42 0.39
N MET A 162 16.41 3.38 0.89
CA MET A 162 15.25 4.00 0.24
C MET A 162 14.28 4.72 1.16
N HIS A 163 13.51 5.65 0.62
CA HIS A 163 12.38 6.29 1.27
C HIS A 163 11.09 5.56 0.89
N TYR A 164 10.31 5.20 1.91
CA TYR A 164 8.96 4.72 1.70
C TYR A 164 8.07 5.86 1.18
N LEU A 165 7.15 5.59 0.25
CA LEU A 165 6.20 6.57 -0.33
C LEU A 165 4.72 6.19 -0.11
N GLY A 166 4.44 5.04 0.53
CA GLY A 166 3.09 4.52 0.72
C GLY A 166 2.90 3.14 0.10
N CYS A 167 1.67 2.65 0.11
CA CYS A 167 1.31 1.38 -0.52
C CYS A 167 0.06 1.51 -1.39
N SER A 168 0.00 0.67 -2.43
CA SER A 168 -1.12 0.68 -3.37
C SER A 168 -1.22 -0.68 -4.06
N TYR A 169 -2.42 -1.22 -4.18
CA TYR A 169 -2.69 -2.51 -4.84
C TYR A 169 -1.78 -3.67 -4.39
N GLY A 170 -1.44 -3.71 -3.09
CA GLY A 170 -0.57 -4.74 -2.51
C GLY A 170 0.93 -4.54 -2.71
N TYR A 171 1.34 -3.44 -3.33
CA TYR A 171 2.74 -3.05 -3.48
C TYR A 171 3.12 -1.94 -2.50
N LEU A 172 4.28 -2.10 -1.87
CA LEU A 172 4.98 -1.05 -1.14
C LEU A 172 5.82 -0.24 -2.14
N ILE A 173 5.73 1.08 -2.07
CA ILE A 173 6.36 2.00 -3.02
C ILE A 173 7.57 2.65 -2.35
N PHE A 174 8.72 2.58 -3.00
CA PHE A 174 9.96 3.15 -2.49
C PHE A 174 10.67 3.99 -3.55
N THR A 175 11.46 4.97 -3.09
CA THR A 175 12.33 5.78 -3.95
C THR A 175 13.64 6.15 -3.26
N TYR A 176 14.70 6.35 -4.03
CA TYR A 176 15.93 6.97 -3.57
C TYR A 176 16.64 7.62 -4.75
N GLU A 177 16.93 8.92 -4.66
CA GLU A 177 17.49 9.68 -5.77
C GLU A 177 16.66 9.45 -7.05
N GLU A 178 17.21 8.79 -8.06
CA GLU A 178 16.53 8.47 -9.32
C GLU A 178 15.87 7.09 -9.33
N ASP A 179 16.18 6.22 -8.37
CA ASP A 179 15.61 4.88 -8.30
C ASP A 179 14.18 4.92 -7.73
N CYS A 180 13.27 4.17 -8.35
CA CYS A 180 11.97 3.83 -7.78
C CYS A 180 11.71 2.32 -7.90
N LEU A 181 11.16 1.77 -6.83
CA LEU A 181 10.98 0.34 -6.64
C LEU A 181 9.61 0.04 -6.04
N LEU A 182 8.89 -0.89 -6.65
CA LEU A 182 7.70 -1.50 -6.09
C LEU A 182 8.07 -2.86 -5.51
N VAL A 183 7.62 -3.14 -4.29
CA VAL A 183 7.80 -4.44 -3.63
C VAL A 183 6.44 -5.03 -3.30
N ASP A 184 6.14 -6.19 -3.84
CA ASP A 184 4.93 -6.94 -3.50
C ASP A 184 4.96 -7.32 -2.02
N ALA A 185 3.98 -6.84 -1.25
CA ALA A 185 3.99 -7.01 0.20
C ALA A 185 3.85 -8.48 0.63
N TYR A 186 3.24 -9.33 -0.20
CA TYR A 186 2.97 -10.73 0.13
C TYR A 186 4.10 -11.66 -0.32
N THR A 187 4.66 -11.43 -1.50
CA THR A 187 5.70 -12.29 -2.09
C THR A 187 7.12 -11.76 -1.94
N GLY A 188 7.27 -10.46 -1.66
CA GLY A 188 8.56 -9.76 -1.69
C GLY A 188 9.11 -9.55 -3.11
N ALA A 189 8.34 -9.86 -4.15
CA ALA A 189 8.75 -9.67 -5.54
C ALA A 189 8.98 -8.18 -5.84
N LYS A 190 10.06 -7.89 -6.57
CA LYS A 190 10.50 -6.54 -6.91
C LYS A 190 10.10 -6.17 -8.34
N VAL A 191 9.61 -4.96 -8.53
CA VAL A 191 9.43 -4.36 -9.86
C VAL A 191 10.15 -3.01 -9.87
N LYS A 192 11.20 -2.91 -10.68
CA LYS A 192 11.98 -1.68 -10.86
C LYS A 192 11.35 -0.82 -11.97
N THR A 193 11.23 0.47 -11.73
CA THR A 193 10.78 1.44 -12.73
C THR A 193 11.98 2.00 -13.53
N PRO A 194 11.75 2.74 -14.63
CA PRO A 194 12.77 3.60 -15.20
C PRO A 194 13.29 4.62 -14.18
N ASN A 195 14.48 5.16 -14.42
CA ASN A 195 15.04 6.21 -13.58
C ASN A 195 14.13 7.44 -13.60
N LEU A 196 13.83 7.95 -12.40
CA LEU A 196 13.18 9.23 -12.22
C LEU A 196 14.08 10.37 -12.70
N PRO A 197 13.49 11.52 -13.06
CA PRO A 197 14.27 12.74 -13.29
C PRO A 197 15.10 13.10 -12.05
N CYS A 198 16.28 13.68 -12.28
CA CYS A 198 17.11 14.28 -11.22
C CYS A 198 16.33 15.35 -10.45
N ASP A 199 16.69 15.60 -9.19
CA ASP A 199 16.09 16.65 -8.34
C ASP A 199 14.56 16.54 -8.19
N ASN A 200 14.02 15.33 -8.18
CA ASN A 200 12.57 15.09 -8.08
C ASN A 200 11.92 15.47 -6.73
N GLU A 201 12.72 15.76 -5.70
CA GLU A 201 12.30 16.12 -4.34
C GLU A 201 11.36 15.11 -3.63
N LEU A 202 11.18 13.89 -4.16
CA LEU A 202 10.28 12.88 -3.58
C LEU A 202 10.77 12.38 -2.22
N GLY A 203 12.09 12.24 -2.06
CA GLY A 203 12.72 11.81 -0.80
C GLY A 203 12.72 12.87 0.31
N PHE A 204 12.53 14.15 -0.02
CA PHE A 204 12.67 15.27 0.93
C PHE A 204 11.34 15.64 1.57
N THR A 205 10.81 14.73 2.39
CA THR A 205 9.72 14.91 3.38
C THR A 205 8.28 14.97 2.89
N SER A 206 8.02 14.84 1.59
CA SER A 206 6.69 15.12 1.02
C SER A 206 6.23 14.16 -0.08
N GLY A 207 7.03 13.17 -0.43
CA GLY A 207 6.69 12.18 -1.43
C GLY A 207 5.53 11.26 -1.00
N ILE A 208 4.58 11.06 -1.90
CA ILE A 208 3.51 10.06 -1.78
C ILE A 208 3.28 9.40 -3.14
N GLY A 209 3.04 8.10 -3.16
CA GLY A 209 2.85 7.31 -4.37
C GLY A 209 1.53 6.56 -4.38
N ILE A 210 0.92 6.39 -5.56
CA ILE A 210 -0.26 5.56 -5.77
C ILE A 210 -0.24 4.92 -7.17
N LEU A 211 -0.73 3.69 -7.29
CA LEU A 211 -1.06 3.11 -8.59
C LEU A 211 -2.50 3.48 -8.97
N THR A 212 -2.78 3.74 -10.24
CA THR A 212 -4.15 4.04 -10.70
C THR A 212 -5.03 2.79 -10.76
N ALA A 213 -4.42 1.64 -11.04
CA ALA A 213 -5.04 0.33 -11.19
C ALA A 213 -4.04 -0.75 -10.74
N PRO A 214 -4.44 -2.02 -10.59
CA PRO A 214 -3.51 -3.10 -10.26
C PRO A 214 -2.33 -3.14 -11.24
N LEU A 215 -1.12 -3.47 -10.78
CA LEU A 215 0.10 -3.37 -11.60
C LEU A 215 0.03 -4.20 -12.91
N SER A 216 -0.72 -5.31 -12.88
CA SER A 216 -0.96 -6.19 -14.02
C SER A 216 -2.03 -5.68 -15.00
N SER A 217 -2.77 -4.63 -14.64
CA SER A 217 -3.89 -4.12 -15.45
C SER A 217 -3.42 -3.26 -16.61
N PRO A 218 -4.12 -3.31 -17.77
CA PRO A 218 -3.77 -2.47 -18.90
C PRO A 218 -3.93 -0.99 -18.54
N ASN A 219 -3.00 -0.15 -18.99
CA ASN A 219 -2.98 1.29 -18.70
C ASN A 219 -2.85 1.65 -17.21
N SER A 220 -2.41 0.72 -16.36
CA SER A 220 -2.01 1.08 -15.00
C SER A 220 -0.86 2.08 -15.05
N CYS A 221 -0.97 3.12 -14.23
CA CYS A 221 0.06 4.14 -14.06
C CYS A 221 0.47 4.21 -12.59
N LEU A 222 1.76 4.39 -12.33
CA LEU A 222 2.27 4.82 -11.04
C LEU A 222 2.36 6.34 -11.03
N LEU A 223 1.68 6.96 -10.07
CA LEU A 223 1.74 8.39 -9.83
C LEU A 223 2.55 8.64 -8.57
N LEU A 224 3.58 9.48 -8.66
CA LEU A 224 4.34 9.96 -7.51
C LEU A 224 4.17 11.48 -7.42
N PHE A 225 3.89 11.98 -6.23
CA PHE A 225 3.69 13.41 -6.01
C PHE A 225 4.80 13.94 -5.11
N SER A 226 5.50 14.97 -5.59
CA SER A 226 6.31 15.86 -4.77
C SER A 226 5.47 17.09 -4.36
N ARG A 227 6.10 18.16 -3.86
CA ARG A 227 5.40 19.42 -3.55
C ARG A 227 5.08 20.26 -4.79
N ALA A 228 5.77 20.02 -5.90
CA ALA A 228 5.72 20.88 -7.08
C ALA A 228 5.41 20.11 -8.37
N SER A 229 5.54 18.79 -8.36
CA SER A 229 5.42 17.97 -9.57
C SER A 229 4.73 16.65 -9.27
N MET A 230 3.96 16.20 -10.24
CA MET A 230 3.47 14.83 -10.34
C MET A 230 4.28 14.10 -11.40
N PHE A 231 4.80 12.93 -11.05
CA PHE A 231 5.52 12.03 -11.94
C PHE A 231 4.60 10.86 -12.28
N GLU A 232 4.38 10.65 -13.57
CA GLU A 232 3.54 9.58 -14.09
C GLU A 232 4.40 8.58 -14.86
N TRP A 233 4.36 7.33 -14.44
CA TRP A 233 4.92 6.22 -15.19
C TRP A 233 3.81 5.27 -15.61
N GLN A 234 3.56 5.19 -16.91
CA GLN A 234 2.71 4.13 -17.45
C GLN A 234 3.46 2.81 -17.37
N VAL A 235 2.85 1.83 -16.70
CA VAL A 235 3.49 0.54 -16.42
C VAL A 235 3.92 -0.13 -17.73
N GLY A 236 5.19 -0.53 -17.79
CA GLY A 236 5.81 -1.14 -18.98
C GLY A 236 6.47 -0.16 -19.95
N THR A 237 6.39 1.15 -19.72
CA THR A 237 7.13 2.16 -20.50
C THR A 237 8.51 2.45 -19.92
N ASN A 238 9.38 3.10 -20.70
CA ASN A 238 10.80 3.33 -20.35
C ASN A 238 11.08 4.75 -19.83
N SER A 239 10.06 5.57 -19.58
CA SER A 239 10.23 6.97 -19.20
C SER A 239 9.10 7.46 -18.30
N TRP A 240 9.39 8.51 -17.55
CA TRP A 240 8.41 9.24 -16.74
C TRP A 240 7.90 10.47 -17.50
N SER A 241 6.61 10.76 -17.35
CA SER A 241 6.04 12.06 -17.67
C SER A 241 6.03 12.93 -16.41
N VAL A 242 6.36 14.21 -16.55
CA VAL A 242 6.42 15.15 -15.42
C VAL A 242 5.40 16.25 -15.64
N HIS A 243 4.54 16.44 -14.64
CA HIS A 243 3.46 17.39 -14.68
C HIS A 243 3.58 18.35 -13.50
N PRO A 244 4.03 19.60 -13.73
CA PRO A 244 4.14 20.58 -12.67
C PRO A 244 2.76 21.01 -12.17
N PHE A 245 2.65 21.29 -10.88
CA PHE A 245 1.48 21.90 -10.27
C PHE A 245 1.89 22.82 -9.13
N ASP A 246 0.98 23.70 -8.73
CA ASP A 246 1.18 24.57 -7.57
C ASP A 246 0.08 24.32 -6.54
N LEU A 247 0.48 23.93 -5.34
CA LEU A 247 -0.38 23.79 -4.17
C LEU A 247 0.03 24.78 -3.07
N ASP A 248 0.53 25.97 -3.44
CA ASP A 248 1.10 26.95 -2.50
C ASP A 248 2.27 26.35 -1.69
N ARG A 249 3.05 25.48 -2.34
CA ARG A 249 4.13 24.67 -1.74
C ARG A 249 3.68 23.68 -0.67
N GLU A 250 2.39 23.39 -0.56
CA GLU A 250 1.88 22.38 0.35
C GLU A 250 2.07 20.97 -0.21
N ARG A 251 2.21 20.02 0.72
CA ARG A 251 2.35 18.60 0.37
C ARG A 251 0.99 17.92 0.31
N ILE A 252 0.89 16.90 -0.53
CA ILE A 252 -0.23 15.97 -0.48
C ILE A 252 -0.15 15.14 0.80
N HIS A 253 -1.27 15.08 1.49
CA HIS A 253 -1.41 14.44 2.78
C HIS A 253 -1.89 12.99 2.64
N GLN A 254 -2.90 12.76 1.79
CA GLN A 254 -3.43 11.43 1.48
C GLN A 254 -3.99 11.41 0.05
N ILE A 255 -3.95 10.24 -0.59
CA ILE A 255 -4.59 9.96 -1.88
C ILE A 255 -5.64 8.86 -1.72
N VAL A 256 -6.82 9.03 -2.33
CA VAL A 256 -7.91 8.07 -2.30
C VAL A 256 -8.49 7.87 -3.69
N SER A 257 -8.70 6.62 -4.10
CA SER A 257 -9.52 6.28 -5.27
C SER A 257 -10.99 6.19 -4.86
N PHE A 258 -11.85 6.97 -5.50
CA PHE A 258 -13.27 7.04 -5.20
C PHE A 258 -14.09 7.19 -6.48
N LYS A 259 -15.01 6.24 -6.74
CA LYS A 259 -15.87 6.22 -7.93
C LYS A 259 -15.11 6.38 -9.27
N GLY A 260 -13.92 5.77 -9.36
CA GLY A 260 -13.06 5.86 -10.56
C GLY A 260 -12.29 7.18 -10.70
N HIS A 261 -12.39 8.08 -9.72
CA HIS A 261 -11.63 9.32 -9.65
C HIS A 261 -10.53 9.21 -8.59
N ILE A 262 -9.41 9.89 -8.83
CA ILE A 262 -8.35 10.05 -7.84
C ILE A 262 -8.59 11.37 -7.12
N LEU A 263 -8.81 11.29 -5.81
CA LEU A 263 -8.95 12.43 -4.93
C LEU A 263 -7.70 12.57 -4.07
N VAL A 264 -7.23 13.79 -3.88
CA VAL A 264 -6.09 14.11 -3.02
C VAL A 264 -6.52 15.14 -2.00
N ILE A 265 -6.05 15.00 -0.77
CA ILE A 265 -6.18 16.03 0.26
C ILE A 265 -4.79 16.53 0.61
N ASP A 266 -4.62 17.85 0.67
CA ASP A 266 -3.35 18.46 1.04
C ASP A 266 -3.27 18.77 2.53
N ALA A 267 -2.10 19.26 2.98
CA ALA A 267 -1.86 19.58 4.38
C ALA A 267 -2.68 20.78 4.90
N LEU A 268 -3.32 21.57 4.03
CA LEU A 268 -4.26 22.62 4.39
C LEU A 268 -5.72 22.14 4.36
N MET A 269 -5.94 20.83 4.24
CA MET A 269 -7.25 20.22 4.17
C MET A 269 -8.06 20.61 2.93
N ARG A 270 -7.41 21.05 1.85
CA ARG A 270 -8.11 21.25 0.58
C ARG A 270 -8.24 19.91 -0.14
N LEU A 271 -9.45 19.58 -0.59
CA LEU A 271 -9.71 18.39 -1.38
C LEU A 271 -9.59 18.74 -2.86
N HIS A 272 -8.87 17.94 -3.62
CA HIS A 272 -8.71 18.12 -5.05
C HIS A 272 -9.05 16.85 -5.81
N SER A 273 -9.65 16.98 -6.99
CA SER A 273 -9.75 15.90 -7.96
C SER A 273 -8.57 15.94 -8.93
N VAL A 274 -8.02 14.76 -9.23
CA VAL A 274 -6.96 14.58 -10.21
C VAL A 274 -7.52 13.93 -11.48
N GLN A 275 -7.27 14.58 -12.60
CA GLN A 275 -7.58 14.10 -13.94
C GLN A 275 -6.28 13.91 -14.71
N LEU A 276 -6.05 12.72 -15.27
CA LEU A 276 -4.84 12.42 -16.06
C LEU A 276 -5.03 12.70 -17.57
N THR A 277 -6.19 12.31 -18.11
CA THR A 277 -6.49 12.39 -19.55
C THR A 277 -7.60 13.40 -19.83
N PRO A 278 -7.55 14.16 -20.95
CA PRO A 278 -6.51 14.19 -21.98
C PRO A 278 -5.24 14.97 -21.59
N GLN A 279 -5.28 15.72 -20.49
CA GLN A 279 -4.15 16.45 -19.93
C GLN A 279 -4.25 16.41 -18.40
N PHE A 280 -3.11 16.36 -17.73
CA PHE A 280 -3.06 16.42 -16.28
C PHE A 280 -3.70 17.72 -15.76
N ARG A 281 -4.66 17.57 -14.84
CA ARG A 281 -5.28 18.68 -14.13
C ARG A 281 -5.57 18.26 -12.69
N MET A 282 -5.25 19.16 -11.77
CA MET A 282 -5.68 19.08 -10.38
C MET A 282 -6.64 20.24 -10.13
N GLN A 283 -7.83 19.95 -9.64
CA GLN A 283 -8.88 20.94 -9.40
C GLN A 283 -9.38 20.83 -7.97
N GLU A 284 -9.38 21.96 -7.26
CA GLU A 284 -9.94 22.03 -5.92
C GLU A 284 -11.46 21.82 -5.96
N ILE A 285 -11.94 20.96 -5.09
CA ILE A 285 -13.36 20.73 -4.84
C ILE A 285 -13.75 21.65 -3.69
N ALA A 286 -14.67 22.58 -3.94
CA ALA A 286 -15.15 23.50 -2.92
C ALA A 286 -15.88 22.75 -1.79
N ILE A 287 -15.34 22.86 -0.57
CA ILE A 287 -15.90 22.23 0.63
C ILE A 287 -16.25 23.28 1.68
N MET A 288 -17.44 23.19 2.24
CA MET A 288 -17.87 23.96 3.41
C MET A 288 -17.37 23.31 4.70
N TRP A 289 -16.24 23.79 5.20
CA TRP A 289 -15.68 23.36 6.49
C TRP A 289 -16.38 23.95 7.72
N ARG A 290 -17.10 25.08 7.55
CA ARG A 290 -17.79 25.80 8.64
C ARG A 290 -18.87 24.99 9.35
N SER A 291 -19.33 23.87 8.78
CA SER A 291 -20.30 22.97 9.42
C SER A 291 -19.68 22.11 10.53
N LEU A 292 -18.35 22.03 10.61
CA LEU A 292 -17.65 21.28 11.66
C LEU A 292 -17.47 22.16 12.90
N GLN A 293 -17.73 21.58 14.08
CA GLN A 293 -17.54 22.27 15.36
C GLN A 293 -16.06 22.53 15.66
N VAL A 294 -15.19 21.63 15.21
CA VAL A 294 -13.73 21.69 15.35
C VAL A 294 -13.13 21.40 13.98
N PHE A 295 -12.10 22.16 13.61
CA PHE A 295 -11.40 21.94 12.35
C PHE A 295 -10.56 20.65 12.44
N PRO A 296 -10.69 19.72 11.49
CA PRO A 296 -10.01 18.45 11.59
C PRO A 296 -8.51 18.62 11.41
N VAL A 297 -7.75 18.10 12.36
CA VAL A 297 -6.30 18.34 12.41
C VAL A 297 -5.53 17.30 11.59
N ASN A 298 -6.00 16.06 11.53
CA ASN A 298 -5.34 14.97 10.80
C ASN A 298 -6.29 13.81 10.45
N PRO A 299 -7.36 14.04 9.66
CA PRO A 299 -8.35 13.00 9.42
C PRO A 299 -7.88 11.97 8.38
N TRP A 300 -8.54 10.83 8.33
CA TRP A 300 -8.41 9.85 7.26
C TRP A 300 -9.58 10.01 6.29
N LEU A 301 -9.29 10.06 4.99
CA LEU A 301 -10.28 9.85 3.96
C LEU A 301 -10.41 8.35 3.66
N VAL A 302 -11.64 7.85 3.61
CA VAL A 302 -11.95 6.44 3.39
C VAL A 302 -13.05 6.33 2.35
N ALA A 303 -12.75 5.62 1.24
CA ALA A 303 -13.78 5.21 0.31
C ALA A 303 -14.58 4.06 0.91
N CYS A 304 -15.90 4.25 1.06
CA CYS A 304 -16.80 3.27 1.62
C CYS A 304 -18.04 3.09 0.76
N GLY A 305 -17.99 2.09 -0.13
CA GLY A 305 -19.04 1.89 -1.13
C GLY A 305 -19.18 3.14 -2.00
N ASP A 306 -20.36 3.75 -1.94
CA ASP A 306 -20.70 4.98 -2.67
C ASP A 306 -20.48 6.27 -1.85
N MET A 307 -19.99 6.16 -0.61
CA MET A 307 -19.72 7.26 0.31
C MET A 307 -18.21 7.54 0.41
N LEU A 308 -17.85 8.82 0.45
CA LEU A 308 -16.53 9.25 0.89
C LEU A 308 -16.62 9.70 2.34
N LEU A 309 -15.91 9.00 3.22
CA LEU A 309 -15.91 9.25 4.65
C LEU A 309 -14.64 9.97 5.08
N MET A 310 -14.78 10.84 6.07
CA MET A 310 -13.71 11.43 6.83
C MET A 310 -13.77 10.87 8.25
N VAL A 311 -12.68 10.28 8.72
CA VAL A 311 -12.53 9.78 10.09
C VAL A 311 -11.57 10.70 10.83
N GLU A 312 -11.98 11.22 11.97
CA GLU A 312 -11.13 12.05 12.83
C GLU A 312 -11.04 11.43 14.23
N LEU A 313 -9.87 11.51 14.85
CA LEU A 313 -9.71 11.23 16.27
C LEU A 313 -9.63 12.56 17.02
N SER A 314 -10.78 13.03 17.52
CA SER A 314 -10.92 14.36 18.14
C SER A 314 -10.73 14.31 19.66
N TYR A 315 -10.28 15.43 20.24
CA TYR A 315 -10.18 15.57 21.69
C TYR A 315 -11.55 15.91 22.28
N ARG A 316 -11.97 15.15 23.29
CA ARG A 316 -13.10 15.53 24.13
C ARG A 316 -12.58 16.17 25.40
N SER A 317 -12.61 17.50 25.46
CA SER A 317 -12.27 18.22 26.70
C SER A 317 -13.36 17.96 27.74
N VAL A 318 -13.02 17.25 28.81
CA VAL A 318 -13.82 17.28 30.04
C VAL A 318 -13.28 18.46 30.85
N SER A 319 -14.04 19.55 30.88
CA SER A 319 -13.75 20.67 31.76
C SER A 319 -13.82 20.20 33.22
N SER A 320 -12.68 20.02 33.88
CA SER A 320 -12.49 20.15 35.33
C SER A 320 -11.00 20.11 35.66
N PHE A 321 -10.58 21.10 36.45
CA PHE A 321 -9.24 21.29 37.01
C PHE A 321 -8.49 19.99 37.32
N GLY A 322 -7.49 19.67 36.50
CA GLY A 322 -6.61 18.52 36.68
C GLY A 322 -5.93 18.15 35.37
N LEU A 323 -4.62 18.38 35.28
CA LEU A 323 -3.75 17.80 34.27
C LEU A 323 -3.82 16.27 34.48
N ASP A 324 -4.46 15.47 33.59
CA ASP A 324 -3.94 14.14 33.18
C ASP A 324 -4.85 13.15 32.39
N ASP A 325 -6.08 13.45 31.92
CA ASP A 325 -6.72 12.47 31.00
C ASP A 325 -7.68 13.08 29.96
N ALA A 326 -7.11 13.72 28.93
CA ALA A 326 -7.89 14.18 27.79
C ALA A 326 -8.33 13.01 26.90
N SER A 327 -9.48 12.40 27.19
CA SER A 327 -10.04 11.33 26.34
C SER A 327 -10.22 11.79 24.89
N ARG A 328 -9.91 10.90 23.95
CA ARG A 328 -10.15 11.11 22.51
C ARG A 328 -11.36 10.30 22.07
N ILE A 329 -11.98 10.67 20.96
CA ILE A 329 -13.12 9.96 20.39
C ILE A 329 -13.00 9.94 18.88
N PHE A 330 -13.37 8.82 18.25
CA PHE A 330 -13.52 8.79 16.81
C PHE A 330 -14.82 9.47 16.40
N GLU A 331 -14.72 10.36 15.41
CA GLU A 331 -15.85 10.96 14.73
C GLU A 331 -15.75 10.64 13.25
N VAL A 332 -16.89 10.35 12.64
CA VAL A 332 -16.96 10.05 11.21
C VAL A 332 -17.93 11.00 10.54
N PHE A 333 -17.54 11.52 9.39
CA PHE A 333 -18.34 12.41 8.57
C PHE A 333 -18.43 11.87 7.16
N ARG A 334 -19.60 11.92 6.54
CA ARG A 334 -19.77 11.64 5.11
C ARG A 334 -19.73 12.93 4.31
N LEU A 335 -19.10 12.92 3.15
CA LEU A 335 -19.14 14.04 2.21
C LEU A 335 -20.47 14.02 1.44
N ASP A 336 -21.23 15.11 1.56
CA ASP A 336 -22.48 15.31 0.85
C ASP A 336 -22.24 16.17 -0.41
N PHE A 337 -22.24 15.50 -1.57
CA PHE A 337 -22.12 16.14 -2.89
C PHE A 337 -23.44 16.73 -3.41
N SER A 338 -24.57 16.56 -2.70
CA SER A 338 -25.88 17.07 -3.16
C SER A 338 -26.07 18.58 -2.94
N VAL A 339 -25.14 19.22 -2.24
CA VAL A 339 -25.13 20.66 -1.96
C VAL A 339 -23.86 21.29 -2.52
N GLU A 340 -23.94 22.57 -2.89
CA GLU A 340 -22.81 23.34 -3.41
C GLU A 340 -22.56 24.59 -2.54
N PRO A 341 -21.36 24.75 -1.95
CA PRO A 341 -20.25 23.79 -1.89
C PRO A 341 -20.59 22.51 -1.10
N ALA A 342 -19.88 21.41 -1.38
CA ALA A 342 -20.07 20.13 -0.71
C ALA A 342 -19.80 20.27 0.80
N LYS A 343 -20.47 19.48 1.65
CA LYS A 343 -20.32 19.60 3.10
C LYS A 343 -20.10 18.26 3.78
N TRP A 344 -19.39 18.29 4.90
CA TRP A 344 -19.23 17.13 5.79
C TRP A 344 -20.44 17.02 6.72
N VAL A 345 -21.06 15.85 6.74
CA VAL A 345 -22.22 15.53 7.59
C VAL A 345 -21.81 14.43 8.57
N LYS A 346 -21.90 14.74 9.88
CA LYS A 346 -21.57 13.78 10.93
C LYS A 346 -22.45 12.53 10.87
N MET A 347 -21.83 11.38 11.09
CA MET A 347 -22.49 10.09 11.20
C MET A 347 -22.54 9.66 12.67
N GLU A 348 -23.70 9.17 13.11
CA GLU A 348 -23.88 8.63 14.46
C GLU A 348 -23.41 7.17 14.58
N LYS A 349 -23.46 6.42 13.47
CA LYS A 349 -23.07 5.00 13.39
C LYS A 349 -22.61 4.64 11.98
N LEU A 350 -21.72 3.65 11.88
CA LEU A 350 -21.28 3.02 10.62
C LEU A 350 -22.16 1.83 10.23
N GLU A 351 -23.18 1.50 11.02
CA GLU A 351 -24.03 0.31 10.82
C GLU A 351 -23.19 -0.97 10.78
N ASN A 352 -23.37 -1.81 9.76
CA ASN A 352 -22.69 -3.09 9.58
C ASN A 352 -21.29 -2.95 8.93
N GLN A 353 -20.67 -1.78 9.01
CA GLN A 353 -19.36 -1.52 8.42
C GLN A 353 -18.26 -1.46 9.48
N ALA A 354 -17.06 -1.82 9.05
CA ALA A 354 -15.82 -1.58 9.77
C ALA A 354 -14.85 -0.78 8.89
N LEU A 355 -14.16 0.18 9.48
CA LEU A 355 -13.13 0.98 8.81
C LEU A 355 -11.74 0.54 9.27
N PHE A 356 -10.76 0.57 8.37
CA PHE A 356 -9.38 0.19 8.65
C PHE A 356 -8.47 1.37 8.32
N VAL A 357 -7.75 1.87 9.31
CA VAL A 357 -6.90 3.06 9.19
C VAL A 357 -5.49 2.80 9.70
N SER A 358 -4.53 3.44 9.04
CA SER A 358 -3.11 3.39 9.40
C SER A 358 -2.62 4.79 9.75
N TYR A 359 -1.71 4.92 10.71
CA TYR A 359 -1.24 6.24 11.15
C TYR A 359 -0.54 7.02 10.04
N ASP A 360 0.28 6.34 9.25
CA ASP A 360 0.91 6.92 8.07
C ASP A 360 -0.11 7.03 6.92
N LYS A 361 -0.44 8.27 6.56
CA LYS A 361 -1.50 8.67 5.62
C LYS A 361 -1.14 8.46 4.16
N ARG A 362 0.11 8.07 3.89
CA ARG A 362 0.51 7.55 2.58
C ARG A 362 -0.10 6.18 2.31
N ASN A 363 -0.59 5.51 3.35
CA ASN A 363 -1.30 4.25 3.22
C ASN A 363 -2.79 4.48 3.01
N PRO A 364 -3.43 3.66 2.16
CA PRO A 364 -4.86 3.70 1.96
C PRO A 364 -5.59 3.28 3.25
N ALA A 365 -6.77 3.85 3.43
CA ALA A 365 -7.74 3.34 4.39
C ALA A 365 -8.74 2.45 3.65
N PHE A 366 -9.27 1.45 4.35
CA PHE A 366 -10.22 0.49 3.79
C PHE A 366 -11.52 0.49 4.56
N SER A 367 -12.57 -0.03 3.92
CA SER A 367 -13.82 -0.35 4.56
C SER A 367 -14.20 -1.80 4.24
N CYS A 368 -14.88 -2.45 5.18
CA CYS A 368 -15.37 -3.81 5.03
C CYS A 368 -16.81 -3.88 5.55
N MET A 369 -17.68 -4.60 4.85
CA MET A 369 -19.05 -4.85 5.28
C MET A 369 -19.18 -6.19 6.00
N ASN A 370 -20.08 -6.27 6.98
CA ASN A 370 -20.39 -7.46 7.77
C ASN A 370 -19.15 -8.09 8.43
N PRO A 371 -18.40 -7.33 9.24
CA PRO A 371 -17.18 -7.80 9.87
C PRO A 371 -17.36 -9.04 10.75
N GLU A 372 -18.57 -9.32 11.23
CA GLU A 372 -18.92 -10.53 11.98
C GLU A 372 -18.59 -11.81 11.20
N ARG A 373 -18.59 -11.77 9.86
CA ARG A 373 -18.27 -12.93 9.00
C ARG A 373 -16.87 -13.48 9.21
N TRP A 374 -15.94 -12.63 9.64
CA TRP A 374 -14.56 -12.99 9.94
C TRP A 374 -14.23 -12.85 11.44
N GLY A 375 -15.25 -12.72 12.29
CA GLY A 375 -15.10 -12.56 13.75
C GLY A 375 -14.74 -11.14 14.19
N GLY A 376 -14.91 -10.15 13.31
CA GLY A 376 -14.81 -8.73 13.62
C GLY A 376 -16.08 -8.16 14.25
N LYS A 377 -16.07 -6.84 14.46
CA LYS A 377 -17.15 -6.05 15.05
C LYS A 377 -17.58 -4.96 14.08
N SER A 378 -18.89 -4.86 13.86
CA SER A 378 -19.51 -3.73 13.18
C SER A 378 -19.39 -2.45 13.99
N ASN A 379 -19.63 -1.32 13.34
CA ASN A 379 -19.53 0.00 13.96
C ASN A 379 -18.16 0.32 14.55
N CYS A 380 -17.08 -0.28 14.02
CA CYS A 380 -15.73 -0.14 14.58
C CYS A 380 -14.71 0.45 13.59
N ILE A 381 -13.74 1.14 14.15
CA ILE A 381 -12.52 1.60 13.50
C ILE A 381 -11.36 0.72 13.97
N TYR A 382 -10.74 0.02 13.03
CA TYR A 382 -9.56 -0.83 13.21
C TYR A 382 -8.30 -0.02 12.90
N VAL A 383 -7.54 0.30 13.94
CA VAL A 383 -6.31 1.08 13.84
C VAL A 383 -5.13 0.11 13.89
N ALA A 384 -4.27 0.13 12.86
CA ALA A 384 -3.16 -0.82 12.73
C ALA A 384 -2.20 -0.83 13.94
N ARG A 385 -2.10 0.28 14.69
CA ARG A 385 -1.38 0.31 15.97
C ARG A 385 -1.78 1.54 16.76
N LEU A 386 -2.84 1.48 17.58
CA LEU A 386 -3.33 2.66 18.31
C LEU A 386 -2.43 3.03 19.49
N PHE A 387 -1.89 2.03 20.18
CA PHE A 387 -1.09 2.18 21.40
C PHE A 387 0.37 1.76 21.19
N ASP A 388 1.27 2.28 22.03
CA ASP A 388 2.71 1.92 22.03
C ASP A 388 3.00 0.56 22.67
N ASP A 389 1.97 -0.29 22.85
CA ASP A 389 2.14 -1.66 23.29
C ASP A 389 2.83 -2.48 22.18
N GLN A 390 3.75 -3.37 22.56
CA GLN A 390 4.48 -4.23 21.62
C GLN A 390 3.66 -5.48 21.23
N ASP A 391 2.74 -5.89 22.11
CA ASP A 391 1.97 -7.14 21.97
C ASP A 391 0.66 -6.95 21.19
N GLU A 392 0.13 -5.72 21.14
CA GLU A 392 -1.09 -5.44 20.39
C GLU A 392 -0.80 -5.29 18.89
N ALA A 393 -1.35 -6.20 18.08
CA ALA A 393 -1.17 -6.16 16.64
C ALA A 393 -2.01 -5.04 15.99
N TRP A 394 -3.21 -4.77 16.49
CA TRP A 394 -4.09 -3.67 16.09
C TRP A 394 -5.21 -3.49 17.13
N THR A 395 -5.85 -2.32 17.14
CA THR A 395 -6.94 -2.01 18.06
C THR A 395 -8.23 -1.78 17.31
N ALA A 396 -9.34 -2.33 17.80
CA ALA A 396 -10.68 -2.02 17.33
C ALA A 396 -11.37 -1.10 18.34
N VAL A 397 -11.83 0.07 17.88
CA VAL A 397 -12.55 1.04 18.71
C VAL A 397 -13.95 1.22 18.14
N GLU A 398 -14.98 1.09 18.97
CA GLU A 398 -16.35 1.36 18.53
C GLU A 398 -16.55 2.86 18.29
N LEU A 399 -17.27 3.20 17.21
CA LEU A 399 -17.59 4.60 16.92
C LEU A 399 -18.40 5.19 18.07
N GLY A 400 -17.89 6.28 18.66
CA GLY A 400 -18.48 6.92 19.82
C GLY A 400 -17.84 6.54 21.16
N GLU A 401 -16.98 5.51 21.18
CA GLU A 401 -16.26 5.09 22.37
C GLU A 401 -15.10 6.04 22.70
N LEU A 402 -14.85 6.25 24.00
CA LEU A 402 -13.73 7.06 24.47
C LEU A 402 -12.44 6.24 24.44
N VAL A 403 -11.44 6.79 23.76
CA VAL A 403 -10.07 6.30 23.74
C VAL A 403 -9.28 7.05 24.81
N ARG A 404 -8.64 6.30 25.72
CA ARG A 404 -7.72 6.90 26.70
C ARG A 404 -6.56 7.58 25.99
N ASN A 405 -6.13 8.74 26.47
CA ASN A 405 -5.02 9.45 25.83
C ASN A 405 -3.67 8.78 26.11
N CYS A 406 -3.53 8.28 27.34
CA CYS A 406 -2.29 7.69 27.84
C CYS A 406 -1.89 6.48 26.98
N GLY A 407 -0.63 6.48 26.52
CA GLY A 407 -0.08 5.39 25.71
C GLY A 407 -0.52 5.37 24.24
N THR A 408 -1.38 6.29 23.78
CA THR A 408 -1.70 6.38 22.35
C THR A 408 -0.46 6.78 21.56
N CYS A 409 -0.21 6.09 20.45
CA CYS A 409 0.74 6.55 19.45
C CYS A 409 0.30 7.97 19.07
N HIS A 410 1.19 8.95 19.25
CA HIS A 410 0.80 10.34 19.12
C HIS A 410 0.42 10.61 17.67
N ASN A 411 -0.86 10.94 17.46
CA ASN A 411 -1.34 11.47 16.20
C ASN A 411 -0.69 12.84 16.01
N MET A 412 0.35 12.93 15.18
CA MET A 412 1.08 14.18 15.01
C MET A 412 0.16 15.25 14.44
N MET A 413 0.13 16.39 15.12
CA MET A 413 -0.46 17.63 14.61
C MET A 413 0.33 18.05 13.37
N TYR A 414 -0.28 17.96 12.19
CA TYR A 414 0.27 18.58 10.99
C TYR A 414 0.01 20.08 11.04
N SER A 415 0.77 20.77 11.88
CA SER A 415 0.99 22.18 11.72
C SER A 415 2.25 22.56 12.47
N PHE A 416 3.21 23.11 11.73
CA PHE A 416 4.24 24.04 12.22
C PHE A 416 5.66 23.61 12.59
N THR A 417 6.17 22.38 12.47
CA THR A 417 7.66 22.31 12.50
C THR A 417 8.39 21.16 11.83
N PHE A 418 7.97 19.90 11.87
CA PHE A 418 8.74 18.85 11.17
C PHE A 418 7.84 17.72 10.67
N PRO A 419 8.07 17.22 9.44
CA PRO A 419 7.47 15.97 8.99
C PRO A 419 7.92 14.83 9.93
N PRO A 420 7.04 13.86 10.24
CA PRO A 420 7.43 12.60 10.85
C PRO A 420 8.66 11.98 10.19
N ASP A 421 9.46 11.22 10.95
CA ASP A 421 10.50 10.34 10.37
C ASP A 421 9.80 9.22 9.57
N TYR A 422 9.40 9.57 8.36
CA TYR A 422 8.62 8.77 7.42
C TYR A 422 9.46 7.81 6.60
N SER A 423 10.75 7.75 6.87
CA SER A 423 11.59 6.80 6.18
C SER A 423 11.10 5.39 6.46
N GLN A 424 10.70 5.07 7.70
CA GLN A 424 10.35 3.72 8.11
C GLN A 424 8.93 3.29 7.74
N ILE A 425 8.77 2.00 7.43
CA ILE A 425 7.47 1.35 7.27
C ILE A 425 6.89 1.17 8.67
N GLY A 426 5.70 1.72 8.92
CA GLY A 426 4.95 1.50 10.16
C GLY A 426 3.96 0.34 10.04
N SER A 427 3.27 0.03 11.14
CA SER A 427 2.11 -0.86 11.11
C SER A 427 1.03 -0.30 10.18
N LEU A 428 0.55 -1.11 9.23
CA LEU A 428 -0.42 -0.66 8.24
C LEU A 428 -1.38 -1.77 7.79
N TRP A 429 -2.49 -1.37 7.17
CA TRP A 429 -3.44 -2.27 6.53
C TRP A 429 -3.18 -2.33 5.02
N LEU A 430 -3.32 -3.51 4.41
CA LEU A 430 -3.29 -3.66 2.96
C LEU A 430 -4.07 -4.90 2.51
N PHE A 431 -4.59 -4.89 1.29
CA PHE A 431 -4.91 -6.12 0.58
C PHE A 431 -3.70 -6.56 -0.26
N PRO A 432 -3.34 -7.85 -0.29
CA PRO A 432 -2.31 -8.37 -1.19
C PRO A 432 -2.65 -8.16 -2.66
N SER A 433 -1.63 -8.10 -3.52
CA SER A 433 -1.78 -7.88 -4.97
C SER A 433 -2.71 -8.89 -5.63
N LEU A 434 -2.70 -10.14 -5.16
CA LEU A 434 -3.55 -11.25 -5.64
C LEU A 434 -5.05 -10.97 -5.53
N VAL A 435 -5.47 -10.08 -4.63
CA VAL A 435 -6.89 -9.75 -4.42
C VAL A 435 -7.43 -8.89 -5.56
N TYR A 436 -6.57 -8.13 -6.24
CA TYR A 436 -7.01 -7.10 -7.17
C TYR A 436 -7.28 -7.58 -8.61
N GLY A 437 -7.10 -8.87 -8.92
CA GLY A 437 -7.35 -9.44 -10.24
C GLY A 437 -6.48 -8.85 -11.35
N ALA A 438 -6.59 -9.38 -12.57
CA ALA A 438 -5.82 -8.90 -13.74
C ALA A 438 -6.63 -7.95 -14.65
N SER A 439 -7.88 -7.63 -14.28
CA SER A 439 -8.88 -7.03 -15.19
C SER A 439 -9.76 -5.96 -14.53
N GLN A 440 -9.25 -5.21 -13.55
CA GLN A 440 -9.98 -4.05 -13.01
C GLN A 440 -9.75 -2.80 -13.85
#